data_AF-A0A8T7HCM6-F1
#
_entry.id   AF-A0A8T7HCM6-F1
#
_cell.length_a   1.000
_cell.length_b   1.000
_cell.length_c   1.000
_cell.angle_alpha   90.00
_cell.angle_beta   90.00
_cell.angle_gamma   90.00
#
_symmetry.space_group_name_H-M   'P 1'
#
loop_
_entity.id
_entity.type
_entity.pdbx_description
1 polymer ?
#
loop_
_entity_poly.entity_id
_entity_poly.type
_entity_poly.pdbx_seq_one_letter_code
_entity_poly.pdbx_strand_id
1 'polypeptide(L)' 'MKKADMTIETIIKFVLVLAVVGVLLFLVYDKFSLFEQSNNCEERGGSCTEDCNGKTLLLAGCENEEVCCISIT' A
#
# COMPACT_ATOMS: atom_id res chain seq x y z
N MET A 1 -21.84 7.38 45.62
CA MET A 1 -21.58 8.00 44.30
C MET A 1 -20.09 7.98 43.97
N LYS A 2 -19.46 6.81 43.80
CA LYS A 2 -18.04 6.68 43.39
C LYS A 2 -17.79 5.63 42.30
N LYS A 3 -18.79 4.79 42.01
CA LYS A 3 -18.69 3.72 41.01
C LYS A 3 -19.04 4.18 39.60
N ALA A 4 -19.84 5.23 39.43
CA ALA A 4 -20.25 5.73 38.11
C ALA A 4 -19.17 6.61 37.44
N ASP A 5 -18.46 7.44 38.21
CA ASP A 5 -17.39 8.30 37.67
C ASP A 5 -16.20 7.50 37.12
N MET A 6 -15.83 6.40 37.79
CA MET A 6 -14.67 5.59 37.42
C MET A 6 -14.89 4.83 36.09
N THR A 7 -16.14 4.42 35.81
CA THR A 7 -16.51 3.78 34.54
C THR A 7 -16.54 4.76 33.38
N ILE A 8 -17.04 5.99 33.61
CA ILE A 8 -17.14 7.02 32.56
C ILE A 8 -15.75 7.50 32.14
N GLU A 9 -14.84 7.76 33.09
CA GLU A 9 -13.48 8.17 32.77
C GLU A 9 -12.72 7.11 31.96
N THR A 10 -12.93 5.82 32.28
CA THR A 10 -12.32 4.70 31.57
C THR A 10 -12.85 4.57 30.13
N ILE A 11 -14.16 4.74 29.94
CA ILE A 11 -14.79 4.70 28.61
C ILE A 11 -14.26 5.84 27.74
N ILE A 12 -14.16 7.06 28.28
CA ILE A 12 -13.65 8.22 27.54
C ILE A 12 -12.19 7.98 27.10
N LYS A 13 -11.33 7.48 28.00
CA LYS A 13 -9.94 7.15 27.65
C LYS A 13 -9.86 6.09 26.55
N PHE A 14 -10.70 5.05 26.62
CA PHE A 14 -10.72 3.99 25.61
C PHE A 14 -11.14 4.51 24.23
N VAL A 15 -12.18 5.36 24.17
CA VAL A 15 -12.64 5.99 22.92
C VAL A 15 -11.55 6.89 22.34
N LEU A 16 -10.83 7.64 23.17
CA LEU A 16 -9.76 8.54 22.73
C LEU A 16 -8.58 7.75 22.14
N VAL A 17 -8.22 6.62 22.76
CA VAL A 17 -7.21 5.69 22.22
C VAL A 17 -7.67 5.11 20.88
N LEU A 18 -8.92 4.66 20.76
CA LEU A 18 -9.45 4.14 19.49
C LEU A 18 -9.45 5.19 18.39
N ALA A 19 -9.77 6.44 18.70
CA ALA A 19 -9.71 7.54 17.73
C ALA A 19 -8.28 7.76 17.22
N VAL A 20 -7.29 7.76 18.11
CA VAL A 20 -5.88 7.88 17.74
C VAL A 20 -5.43 6.70 16.88
N VAL A 21 -5.77 5.46 17.27
CA VAL A 21 -5.47 4.27 16.48
C VAL A 21 -6.14 4.32 15.11
N GLY A 22 -7.39 4.76 15.04
CA GLY A 22 -8.12 4.94 13.77
C GLY A 22 -7.44 5.95 12.84
N VAL A 23 -6.97 7.08 13.36
CA VAL A 23 -6.21 8.07 12.57
C VAL A 23 -4.87 7.50 12.10
N LEU A 24 -4.15 6.79 12.96
CA LEU A 24 -2.89 6.15 12.57
C LEU A 24 -3.11 5.10 11.47
N LEU A 25 -4.16 4.28 11.59
CA LEU A 25 -4.53 3.31 10.56
C LEU A 25 -4.94 4.00 9.26
N PHE A 26 -5.70 5.09 9.32
CA PHE A 26 -6.10 5.87 8.15
C PHE A 26 -4.88 6.46 7.41
N LEU A 27 -3.95 7.08 8.15
CA LEU A 27 -2.71 7.63 7.59
C LEU A 27 -1.82 6.56 6.95
N VAL A 28 -1.85 5.34 7.49
CA VAL A 28 -1.10 4.21 6.95
C VAL A 28 -1.82 3.62 5.74
N TYR A 29 -3.15 3.53 5.74
CA TYR A 29 -3.96 3.04 4.63
C TYR A 29 -3.80 3.90 3.37
N ASP A 30 -3.80 5.23 3.50
CA ASP A 30 -3.51 6.16 2.39
C ASP A 30 -2.10 5.95 1.82
N LYS A 31 -1.14 5.50 2.63
CA LYS A 31 0.20 5.16 2.13
C LYS A 31 0.27 3.77 1.51
N PHE A 32 -0.49 2.81 2.01
CA PHE A 32 -0.55 1.48 1.42
C PHE A 32 -1.24 1.49 0.05
N SER A 33 -2.27 2.31 -0.17
CA SER A 33 -2.88 2.48 -1.51
C SER A 33 -1.93 3.14 -2.51
N LEU A 34 -1.00 3.99 -2.06
CA LEU A 34 0.08 4.53 -2.89
C LEU A 34 1.21 3.52 -3.14
N PHE A 35 1.40 2.53 -2.26
CA PHE A 35 2.29 1.39 -2.51
C PHE A 35 1.63 0.29 -3.35
N GLU A 36 0.30 0.29 -3.42
CA GLU A 36 -0.50 -0.48 -4.38
C GLU A 36 -0.53 0.18 -5.78
N GLN A 37 0.21 1.28 -5.96
CA GLN A 37 0.53 1.83 -7.26
C GLN A 37 1.55 0.90 -7.94
N SER A 38 0.97 -0.18 -8.49
CA SER A 38 1.30 -0.71 -9.81
C SER A 38 2.77 -1.04 -10.00
N ASN A 39 3.10 -2.28 -9.67
CA ASN A 39 4.29 -2.95 -10.22
C ASN A 39 4.20 -3.11 -11.75
N ASN A 40 3.22 -2.52 -12.44
CA ASN A 40 3.02 -2.72 -13.86
C ASN A 40 4.18 -2.12 -14.64
N CYS A 41 4.69 -2.89 -15.58
CA CYS A 41 5.85 -2.56 -16.40
C CYS A 41 5.73 -1.17 -17.07
N GLU A 42 4.51 -0.80 -17.44
CA GLU A 42 4.17 0.43 -18.15
C GLU A 42 4.45 1.70 -17.34
N GLU A 43 4.21 1.69 -16.03
CA GLU A 43 4.47 2.85 -15.16
C GLU A 43 5.97 3.13 -14.98
N ARG A 44 6.80 2.10 -15.17
CA ARG A 44 8.26 2.22 -15.15
C ARG A 44 8.85 2.56 -16.52
N GLY A 45 8.02 2.87 -17.51
CA GLY A 45 8.44 3.19 -18.88
C GLY A 45 8.86 1.96 -19.69
N GLY A 46 8.41 0.77 -19.29
CA GLY A 46 8.61 -0.48 -20.01
C GLY A 46 7.36 -0.94 -20.75
N SER A 47 7.46 -2.06 -21.46
CA SER A 47 6.35 -2.73 -22.14
C SER A 47 6.42 -4.23 -21.86
N CYS A 48 5.26 -4.86 -21.63
CA CYS A 48 5.15 -6.31 -21.48
C CYS A 48 5.16 -6.98 -22.86
N THR A 49 6.04 -7.95 -23.06
CA THR A 49 6.13 -8.77 -24.29
C THR A 49 6.76 -10.12 -23.96
N GLU A 50 6.58 -11.11 -24.84
CA GLU A 50 7.13 -12.46 -24.65
C GLU A 50 8.66 -12.49 -24.74
N ASP A 51 9.26 -11.57 -25.50
CA ASP A 51 10.72 -11.52 -25.69
C ASP A 51 11.25 -10.08 -25.74
N CYS A 52 12.17 -9.77 -24.85
CA CYS A 52 12.99 -8.57 -24.93
C CYS A 52 14.26 -8.91 -25.72
N ASN A 53 14.42 -8.39 -26.94
CA ASN A 53 15.60 -8.53 -27.81
C ASN A 53 16.93 -8.06 -27.14
N GLY A 54 17.40 -8.74 -26.09
CA GLY A 54 18.69 -8.55 -25.41
C GLY A 54 18.77 -7.48 -24.31
N LYS A 55 17.69 -6.77 -23.96
CA LYS A 55 17.68 -5.77 -22.87
C LYS A 55 16.53 -6.07 -21.90
N THR A 56 16.79 -6.94 -20.93
CA THR A 56 15.77 -7.42 -19.99
C THR A 56 16.08 -6.99 -18.56
N LEU A 57 15.12 -6.37 -17.90
CA LEU A 57 15.07 -6.27 -16.45
C LEU A 57 13.84 -7.04 -16.01
N LEU A 58 14.03 -8.19 -15.35
CA LEU A 58 12.94 -9.02 -14.84
C LEU A 58 12.26 -8.29 -13.67
N LEU A 59 11.23 -7.50 -13.96
CA LEU A 59 10.35 -6.95 -12.94
C LEU A 59 9.01 -7.66 -13.00
N ALA A 60 8.56 -8.15 -11.85
CA ALA A 60 7.20 -8.63 -11.67
C ALA A 60 6.22 -7.49 -11.99
N GLY A 61 5.19 -7.77 -12.79
CA GLY A 61 4.27 -6.73 -13.27
C GLY A 61 3.54 -6.98 -14.58
N CYS A 62 3.86 -8.06 -15.30
CA CYS A 62 3.16 -8.46 -16.52
C CYS A 62 2.32 -9.72 -16.26
N GLU A 63 1.15 -9.81 -16.87
CA GLU A 63 0.28 -10.99 -16.82
C GLU A 63 0.68 -11.97 -17.93
N ASN A 64 0.33 -13.25 -17.81
CA ASN A 64 0.50 -14.26 -18.88
C ASN A 64 1.94 -14.53 -19.37
N GLU A 65 2.87 -14.84 -18.46
CA GLU A 65 4.27 -15.23 -18.78
C GLU A 65 5.10 -14.18 -19.55
N GLU A 66 4.53 -12.99 -19.79
CA GLU A 66 5.22 -11.87 -20.41
C GLU A 66 6.32 -11.30 -19.49
N VAL A 67 7.37 -10.78 -20.12
CA VAL A 67 8.48 -10.11 -19.42
C VAL A 67 8.40 -8.60 -19.63
N CYS A 68 8.77 -7.86 -18.59
CA CYS A 68 8.85 -6.41 -18.67
C CYS A 68 10.13 -5.95 -19.40
N CYS A 69 9.99 -5.33 -20.57
CA CYS A 69 11.10 -4.77 -21.33
C CYS A 69 11.18 -3.26 -21.15
N ILE A 70 12.30 -2.76 -20.60
CA ILE A 70 12.56 -1.32 -20.48
C ILE A 70 13.66 -0.95 -21.48
N SER A 71 13.36 -0.02 -22.38
CA SER A 71 14.36 0.50 -23.32
C SER A 71 15.31 1.46 -22.61
N ILE A 72 16.39 0.91 -22.06
CA ILE A 72 17.54 1.69 -21.60
C ILE A 72 18.15 2.39 -22.83
N THR A 73 17.89 3.69 -22.93
CA THR A 73 18.45 4.60 -23.94
C THR A 73 19.73 5.21 -23.42
#